data_AF-A0A9Q6RXG4-F1
#
_entry.id   AF-A0A9Q6RXG4-F1
#
_cell.length_a   1.000
_cell.length_b   1.000
_cell.length_c   1.000
_cell.angle_alpha   90.00
_cell.angle_beta   90.00
_cell.angle_gamma   90.00
#
_symmetry.space_group_name_H-M   'P 1'
#
loop_
_entity.id
_entity.type
_entity.pdbx_description
1 polymer ?
#
loop_
_entity_poly.entity_id
_entity_poly.type
_entity_poly.pdbx_seq_one_letter_code
_entity_poly.pdbx_strand_id
1 'polypeptide(L)'
;MKTVLRRILSEWARLDVPPDMLADDADLYAAGLSAIGTVQLMLSIEDEFDIEIPNRMLTRDVFSSIESLAAAVTELQGARSGGSLNAPLIQTASVGTFSPDAL
;
A
#
# COMPACT_ATOMS: atom_id res chain seq x y z
N MET A 1 -9.48 -1.52 8.75
CA MET A 1 -8.10 -1.80 8.32
C MET A 1 -7.27 -2.46 9.42
N LYS A 2 -7.02 -1.81 10.57
CA LYS A 2 -6.19 -2.39 11.66
C LYS A 2 -6.69 -3.77 12.17
N THR A 3 -8.00 -3.98 12.28
CA THR A 3 -8.58 -5.29 12.67
C THR A 3 -8.26 -6.42 11.69
N VAL A 4 -8.22 -6.13 10.39
CA VAL A 4 -7.90 -7.12 9.35
C VAL A 4 -6.41 -7.48 9.42
N LEU A 5 -5.54 -6.48 9.57
CA LEU A 5 -4.10 -6.70 9.78
C LEU A 5 -3.84 -7.56 11.02
N ARG A 6 -4.55 -7.30 12.13
CA ARG A 6 -4.48 -8.13 13.34
C ARG A 6 -4.88 -9.58 13.09
N ARG A 7 -5.94 -9.82 12.31
CA ARG A 7 -6.38 -11.17 11.93
C ARG A 7 -5.31 -11.88 11.10
N ILE A 8 -4.79 -11.24 10.06
CA ILE A 8 -3.74 -11.79 9.20
C ILE A 8 -2.46 -12.07 10.01
N LEU A 9 -2.07 -11.16 10.90
CA LEU A 9 -0.95 -11.38 11.83
C LEU A 9 -1.19 -12.60 12.72
N SER A 10 -2.39 -12.77 13.27
CA SER A 10 -2.71 -13.92 14.11
C SER A 10 -2.61 -15.25 13.36
N GLU A 11 -2.87 -15.24 12.05
CA GLU A 11 -2.92 -16.42 11.19
C GLU A 11 -1.52 -16.80 10.67
N TRP A 12 -0.70 -15.82 10.29
CA TRP A 12 0.56 -16.05 9.58
C TRP A 12 1.82 -15.73 10.39
N ALA A 13 1.76 -14.81 11.34
CA ALA A 13 2.96 -14.35 12.06
C ALA A 13 3.39 -15.29 13.20
N ARG A 14 2.54 -16.25 13.60
CA ARG A 14 2.83 -17.21 14.70
C ARG A 14 3.41 -16.49 15.94
N LEU A 15 2.86 -15.32 16.25
CA LEU A 15 3.34 -14.50 17.35
C LEU A 15 3.15 -15.22 18.69
N ASP A 16 4.05 -14.98 19.62
CA ASP A 16 3.95 -15.51 20.99
C ASP A 16 2.81 -14.84 21.77
N VAL A 17 2.45 -13.62 21.35
CA VAL A 17 1.42 -12.77 21.96
C VAL A 17 0.28 -12.55 20.96
N PRO A 18 -1.00 -12.60 21.40
CA PRO A 18 -2.11 -12.32 20.52
C PRO A 18 -2.03 -10.88 19.96
N PRO A 19 -2.25 -10.67 18.66
CA PRO A 19 -2.20 -9.35 18.03
C PRO A 19 -3.25 -8.39 18.59
N ASP A 20 -4.28 -8.91 19.26
CA ASP A 20 -5.25 -8.07 19.97
C ASP A 20 -4.68 -7.36 21.21
N MET A 21 -3.68 -7.95 21.86
CA MET A 21 -2.97 -7.37 23.01
C MET A 21 -1.79 -6.49 22.61
N LEU A 22 -1.31 -6.59 21.37
CA LEU A 22 -0.22 -5.76 20.87
C LEU A 22 -0.71 -4.34 20.60
N ALA A 23 0.02 -3.34 21.08
CA ALA A 23 -0.23 -1.95 20.71
C ALA A 23 -0.05 -1.76 19.19
N ASP A 24 -0.69 -0.75 18.61
CA ASP A 24 -0.57 -0.49 17.18
C ASP A 24 0.86 -0.15 16.75
N ASP A 25 1.62 0.48 17.65
CA ASP A 25 3.03 0.85 17.50
C ASP A 25 3.99 -0.22 18.06
N ALA A 26 3.48 -1.37 18.50
CA ALA A 26 4.31 -2.43 19.06
C ALA A 26 5.19 -3.10 18.00
N ASP A 27 6.43 -3.38 18.40
CA ASP A 27 7.44 -4.00 17.53
C ASP A 27 7.12 -5.50 17.32
N LEU A 28 6.62 -5.83 16.13
CA LEU A 28 6.20 -7.17 15.72
C LEU A 28 7.38 -8.15 15.72
N TYR A 29 8.60 -7.69 15.43
CA TYR A 29 9.79 -8.54 15.54
C TYR A 29 10.08 -8.92 16.98
N ALA A 30 9.90 -7.99 17.92
CA ALA A 30 10.02 -8.28 19.35
C ALA A 30 8.89 -9.21 19.84
N ALA A 31 7.72 -9.16 19.19
CA ALA A 31 6.60 -10.07 19.46
C ALA A 31 6.76 -11.47 18.85
N GLY A 32 7.83 -11.73 18.10
CA GLY A 32 8.16 -13.04 17.53
C GLY A 32 7.96 -13.16 16.02
N LEU A 33 7.73 -12.06 15.28
CA LEU A 33 7.62 -12.10 13.82
C LEU A 33 8.92 -12.61 13.19
N SER A 34 8.82 -13.76 12.53
CA SER A 34 9.93 -14.37 11.80
C SER A 34 9.98 -13.90 10.34
N ALA A 35 11.15 -14.03 9.70
CA ALA A 35 11.32 -13.65 8.29
C ALA A 35 10.34 -14.35 7.34
N ILE A 36 10.04 -15.64 7.56
CA ILE A 36 9.06 -16.39 6.77
C ILE A 36 7.62 -15.94 7.06
N GLY A 37 7.35 -15.49 8.29
CA GLY A 37 6.08 -14.88 8.69
C GLY A 37 5.87 -13.53 8.01
N THR A 38 6.93 -12.71 7.89
CA THR A 38 6.89 -11.44 7.17
C THR A 38 6.53 -11.62 5.70
N VAL A 39 7.09 -12.63 5.02
CA VAL A 39 6.78 -12.92 3.61
C VAL A 39 5.33 -13.39 3.44
N GLN A 40 4.84 -14.29 4.31
CA GLN A 40 3.44 -14.74 4.26
C GLN A 40 2.45 -13.61 4.59
N LEU A 41 2.81 -12.74 5.54
CA LEU A 41 2.05 -11.56 5.90
C LEU A 41 1.93 -10.61 4.71
N MET A 42 3.04 -10.32 4.02
CA MET A 42 3.07 -9.50 2.82
C MET A 42 2.11 -10.04 1.76
N LEU A 43 2.24 -11.33 1.39
CA LEU A 43 1.39 -11.96 0.37
C LEU A 43 -0.09 -11.91 0.74
N SER A 44 -0.41 -12.14 2.02
CA SER A 44 -1.80 -12.10 2.49
C SER A 44 -2.38 -10.69 2.49
N ILE A 45 -1.56 -9.68 2.77
CA ILE A 45 -1.97 -8.27 2.68
C ILE A 45 -2.21 -7.87 1.22
N GLU A 46 -1.32 -8.28 0.31
CA GLU A 46 -1.47 -8.04 -1.13
C GLU A 46 -2.76 -8.65 -1.67
N ASP A 47 -3.08 -9.89 -1.28
CA ASP A 47 -4.31 -10.59 -1.67
C ASP A 47 -5.57 -9.96 -1.07
N GLU A 48 -5.60 -9.69 0.24
CA GLU A 48 -6.77 -9.16 0.94
C GLU A 48 -7.13 -7.72 0.51
N PHE A 49 -6.12 -6.89 0.24
CA PHE A 49 -6.33 -5.49 -0.17
C PHE A 49 -6.24 -5.29 -1.69
N ASP A 50 -5.96 -6.35 -2.46
CA ASP A 50 -5.72 -6.31 -3.90
C ASP A 50 -4.65 -5.24 -4.25
N ILE A 51 -3.54 -5.19 -3.52
CA ILE A 51 -2.44 -4.22 -3.74
C ILE A 51 -1.13 -4.94 -4.06
N GLU A 52 -0.17 -4.20 -4.61
CA GLU A 52 1.19 -4.69 -4.85
C GLU A 52 2.17 -3.83 -4.06
N ILE A 53 2.90 -4.44 -3.11
CA ILE A 53 3.86 -3.73 -2.26
C ILE A 53 5.22 -3.74 -2.96
N PRO A 54 5.73 -2.58 -3.44
CA PRO A 54 6.98 -2.55 -4.17
C PRO A 54 8.16 -2.88 -3.25
N ASN A 55 9.19 -3.54 -3.80
CA ASN A 55 10.37 -3.97 -3.05
C ASN A 55 11.10 -2.84 -2.29
N ARG A 56 10.94 -1.59 -2.73
CA ARG A 56 11.45 -0.39 -2.06
C ARG A 56 10.78 -0.09 -0.71
N MET A 57 9.54 -0.55 -0.52
CA MET A 57 8.77 -0.44 0.72
C MET A 57 8.88 -1.69 1.60
N LEU A 58 9.53 -2.75 1.11
CA LEU A 58 9.78 -3.96 1.90
C LEU A 58 10.94 -3.75 2.89
N THR A 59 10.78 -2.78 3.78
CA THR A 59 11.76 -2.43 4.81
C THR A 59 11.33 -2.92 6.18
N ARG A 60 12.30 -3.11 7.07
CA ARG A 60 12.06 -3.53 8.45
C ARG A 60 11.09 -2.57 9.17
N ASP A 61 11.13 -1.28 8.86
CA ASP A 61 10.26 -0.25 9.44
C ASP A 61 8.79 -0.36 9.01
N VAL A 62 8.51 -0.85 7.79
CA VAL A 62 7.13 -1.05 7.33
C VAL A 62 6.50 -2.25 8.03
N PHE A 63 7.30 -3.30 8.26
CA PHE A 63 6.87 -4.52 8.95
C PHE A 63 7.16 -4.52 10.45
N SER A 64 7.64 -3.41 11.02
CA SER A 64 7.94 -3.33 12.45
C SER A 64 6.68 -3.20 13.28
N SER A 65 5.65 -2.51 12.79
CA SER A 65 4.45 -2.20 13.58
C SER A 65 3.17 -2.31 12.74
N ILE A 66 2.03 -2.52 13.41
CA ILE A 66 0.70 -2.58 12.76
C ILE A 66 0.36 -1.22 12.14
N GLU A 67 0.74 -0.14 12.81
CA GLU A 67 0.55 1.23 12.32
C GLU A 67 1.30 1.49 11.01
N SER A 68 2.57 1.12 10.92
CA SER A 68 3.38 1.26 9.70
C SER A 68 2.78 0.48 8.53
N LEU A 69 2.34 -0.77 8.77
CA LEU A 69 1.63 -1.57 7.78
C LEU A 69 0.34 -0.87 7.31
N ALA A 70 -0.47 -0.39 8.25
CA ALA A 70 -1.72 0.29 7.92
C ALA A 70 -1.47 1.57 7.09
N ALA A 71 -0.43 2.33 7.42
CA ALA A 71 -0.02 3.52 6.68
C ALA A 71 0.41 3.17 5.25
N ALA A 72 1.28 2.16 5.09
CA ALA A 72 1.75 1.70 3.77
C ALA A 72 0.59 1.20 2.88
N VAL A 73 -0.32 0.39 3.44
CA VAL A 73 -1.51 -0.09 2.72
C VAL A 73 -2.44 1.06 2.33
N THR A 74 -2.59 2.07 3.20
CA THR A 74 -3.40 3.26 2.90
C THR A 74 -2.79 4.08 1.77
N GLU A 75 -1.46 4.28 1.80
CA GLU A 75 -0.72 4.97 0.75
C GLU A 75 -0.88 4.26 -0.61
N LEU A 76 -0.72 2.93 -0.63
CA LEU A 76 -0.82 2.13 -1.86
C LEU A 76 -2.24 2.12 -2.45
N GLN A 77 -3.27 2.04 -1.60
CA GLN A 77 -4.66 2.17 -2.07
C GLN A 77 -4.97 3.57 -2.63
N GLY A 78 -4.41 4.62 -2.01
CA GLY A 78 -4.51 5.98 -2.53
C GLY A 78 -3.80 6.16 -3.87
N ALA A 79 -2.60 5.59 -4.01
CA ALA A 79 -1.83 5.61 -5.26
C ALA A 79 -2.54 4.83 -6.38
N ARG A 80 -3.20 3.70 -6.07
CA ARG A 80 -3.96 2.90 -7.03
C ARG A 80 -5.16 3.65 -7.61
N SER A 81 -5.82 4.50 -6.81
CA SER A 81 -6.86 5.42 -7.29
C SER A 81 -6.29 6.62 -8.08
N GLY A 82 -5.01 6.96 -7.89
CA GLY A 82 -4.33 8.06 -8.57
C GLY A 82 -3.59 7.69 -9.87
N GLY A 83 -3.51 6.41 -10.22
CA GLY A 83 -2.69 5.89 -11.32
C GLY A 83 -3.27 6.00 -12.74
N SER A 84 -4.43 6.63 -12.94
CA SER A 84 -5.10 6.72 -14.25
C SER A 84 -5.39 8.15 -14.72
N LEU A 85 -4.67 9.17 -14.24
CA LEU A 85 -5.00 10.57 -14.55
C LEU A 85 -3.86 11.42 -15.15
N ASN A 86 -2.74 10.83 -15.58
CA ASN A 86 -1.64 11.60 -16.18
C ASN A 86 -1.26 11.12 -17.59
N ALA A 87 -2.23 11.22 -18.51
CA ALA A 87 -1.97 11.41 -19.92
C ALA A 87 -2.54 12.79 -20.31
N PRO A 88 -1.81 13.59 -21.10
CA PRO A 88 -2.21 14.96 -21.41
C PRO A 88 -3.51 14.92 -22.20
N LEU A 89 -4.54 15.61 -21.72
CA LEU A 89 -5.66 15.97 -22.58
C LEU A 89 -5.10 16.96 -23.61
N ILE A 90 -4.55 16.42 -24.70
CA ILE A 90 -4.45 17.14 -25.96
C ILE A 90 -5.91 17.44 -26.32
N GLN A 91 -6.41 18.60 -25.92
CA GLN A 91 -7.65 19.13 -26.43
C GLN A 91 -7.40 19.56 -27.87
N THR A 92 -7.35 18.56 -28.74
CA THR A 92 -7.67 18.70 -30.15
C THR A 92 -9.15 19.07 -30.23
N ALA A 93 -9.44 20.36 -30.24
CA ALA A 93 -10.73 20.89 -30.63
C ALA A 93 -10.55 22.28 -31.26
N SER A 94 -10.41 22.22 -32.59
CA SER A 94 -11.09 23.09 -33.56
C SER A 94 -10.88 24.61 -33.55
N VAL A 95 -10.31 25.03 -34.69
CA VAL A 95 -10.75 26.12 -35.58
C VAL A 95 -10.44 27.57 -35.19
N GLY A 96 -9.42 28.11 -35.86
CA GLY A 96 -9.14 29.54 -35.97
C GLY A 96 -8.69 29.85 -37.39
N THR A 97 -9.66 30.07 -38.26
CA THR A 97 -9.66 30.79 -39.54
C THR A 97 -8.29 31.08 -40.20
N PHE A 98 -8.04 30.38 -41.29
CA PHE A 98 -7.13 30.81 -42.34
C PHE A 98 -7.67 32.12 -42.96
N SER A 99 -6.97 33.24 -42.80
CA SER A 99 -7.18 34.46 -43.59
C SER A 99 -6.00 34.66 -44.53
N PRO A 100 -6.15 34.39 -45.84
CA PRO A 100 -5.17 34.78 -46.83
C PRO A 100 -5.63 36.10 -47.48
N ASP A 101 -5.39 37.24 -46.82
CA ASP A 101 -5.44 38.53 -47.51
C ASP A 101 -4.69 39.61 -46.70
N ALA A 102 -3.41 39.79 -47.02
CA ALA A 102 -2.69 41.03 -46.73
C ALA A 102 -1.67 41.24 -47.85
N LEU A 103 -2.07 42.13 -48.75
CA LEU A 103 -1.29 42.78 -49.80
C LEU A 103 0.10 43.24 -49.34
#